data_AF-A0A0F9NFE1-F1
#
_entry.id   AF-A0A0F9NFE1-F1
#
_cell.length_a   1.000
_cell.length_b   1.000
_cell.length_c   1.000
_cell.angle_alpha   90.00
_cell.angle_beta   90.00
_cell.angle_gamma   90.00
#
_symmetry.space_group_name_H-M   'P 1'
#
loop_
_entity.id
_entity.type
_entity.pdbx_description
1 polymer ?
#
loop_
_entity_poly.entity_id
_entity_poly.type
_entity_poly.pdbx_seq_one_letter_code
_entity_poly.pdbx_strand_id
1 'polypeptide(L)'
;MEFLQNLTEARLLGGGKTGLKKYNARDVADLLFLHICALQMMKHEFYGLPEAQKYIKNSGNLIHFDYWSSHRNELYVLIHVLIGRFAEPQQRLLKDQEASRVFIERVKIDKQLLRKYLRLIAAGKTDESFERRFLLGLEHGLMISNSNYRAIRRLVMTWPKQSHSTKQLVMTRLLQILRSKARRSELLPILEAISRKQKMEDRTLKPLKGEVAKTVT
;
A
#
# COMPACT_ATOMS: atom_id res chain seq x y z
N MET A 1 -23.69 -3.64 16.61
CA MET A 1 -23.57 -3.75 15.14
C MET A 1 -23.14 -2.40 14.56
N GLU A 2 -21.92 -1.93 14.89
CA GLU A 2 -21.51 -0.53 14.60
C GLU A 2 -20.04 -0.41 14.14
N PHE A 3 -19.33 -1.53 13.98
CA PHE A 3 -17.93 -1.52 13.54
C PHE A 3 -17.79 -1.51 12.00
N LEU A 4 -18.83 -1.93 11.28
CA LEU A 4 -18.80 -2.08 9.82
C LEU A 4 -19.17 -0.80 9.04
N GLN A 5 -19.84 0.18 9.67
CA GLN A 5 -20.22 1.44 9.01
C GLN A 5 -19.09 2.50 8.98
N ASN A 6 -18.06 2.37 9.84
CA ASN A 6 -16.96 3.35 9.93
C ASN A 6 -15.72 2.97 9.09
N LEU A 7 -15.87 2.12 8.06
CA LEU A 7 -14.77 1.72 7.17
C LEU A 7 -14.59 2.64 5.95
N THR A 8 -15.40 3.70 5.84
CA THR A 8 -15.40 4.62 4.69
C THR A 8 -14.93 6.01 5.08
N GLU A 9 -13.74 6.08 5.66
CA GLU A 9 -12.97 7.32 5.72
C GLU A 9 -11.48 6.96 5.75
N ALA A 10 -10.67 7.55 4.86
CA ALA A 10 -9.23 7.23 4.73
C ALA A 10 -8.49 7.40 6.06
N ARG A 11 -8.40 6.33 6.86
CA ARG A 11 -7.97 6.41 8.27
C ARG A 11 -6.51 6.78 8.42
N LEU A 12 -5.70 6.42 7.42
CA LEU A 12 -4.29 6.84 7.33
C LEU A 12 -4.15 8.36 7.46
N LEU A 13 -5.13 9.10 6.96
CA LEU A 13 -5.15 10.56 6.99
C LEU A 13 -5.86 11.16 8.21
N GLY A 14 -6.39 10.33 9.12
CA GLY A 14 -7.05 10.78 10.34
C GLY A 14 -8.36 11.53 10.09
N GLY A 15 -9.12 11.13 9.07
CA GLY A 15 -10.44 11.71 8.79
C GLY A 15 -10.42 13.09 8.12
N GLY A 16 -9.36 13.38 7.34
CA GLY A 16 -9.29 14.65 6.61
C GLY A 16 -7.95 14.94 5.95
N LYS A 17 -7.85 16.15 5.40
CA LYS A 17 -6.68 16.68 4.68
C LYS A 17 -5.42 16.80 5.55
N THR A 18 -5.55 16.79 6.88
CA THR A 18 -4.46 17.07 7.83
C THR A 18 -3.44 15.94 7.96
N GLY A 19 -3.81 14.68 7.72
CA GLY A 19 -2.88 13.56 7.80
C GLY A 19 -1.81 13.54 6.71
N LEU A 20 -2.06 14.15 5.54
CA LEU A 20 -1.08 14.23 4.44
C LEU A 20 0.14 15.07 4.80
N LYS A 21 0.00 16.03 5.72
CA LYS A 21 1.09 16.92 6.17
C LYS A 21 2.27 16.20 6.81
N LYS A 22 2.09 14.93 7.20
CA LYS A 22 3.14 14.10 7.81
C LYS A 22 4.05 13.42 6.78
N TYR A 23 3.63 13.37 5.52
CA TYR A 23 4.29 12.60 4.48
C TYR A 23 4.80 13.53 3.39
N ASN A 24 5.98 13.26 2.85
CA ASN A 24 6.38 13.80 1.55
C ASN A 24 5.93 12.86 0.42
N ALA A 25 6.05 13.28 -0.84
CA ALA A 25 5.61 12.47 -1.97
C ALA A 25 6.33 11.11 -2.09
N ARG A 26 7.58 11.01 -1.62
CA ARG A 26 8.32 9.75 -1.59
C ARG A 26 7.73 8.77 -0.59
N ASP A 27 7.35 9.24 0.60
CA ASP A 27 6.65 8.41 1.57
C ASP A 27 5.32 7.88 1.01
N VAL A 28 4.59 8.72 0.27
CA VAL A 28 3.32 8.32 -0.39
C VAL A 28 3.58 7.23 -1.45
N ALA A 29 4.63 7.37 -2.26
CA ALA A 29 5.02 6.37 -3.26
C ALA A 29 5.46 5.05 -2.62
N ASP A 30 6.29 5.11 -1.57
CA ASP A 30 6.72 3.94 -0.81
C ASP A 30 5.51 3.20 -0.20
N LEU A 31 4.59 3.95 0.42
CA LEU A 31 3.37 3.38 1.00
C LEU A 31 2.50 2.74 -0.08
N LEU A 32 2.24 3.41 -1.21
CA LEU A 32 1.45 2.82 -2.30
C LEU A 32 2.08 1.51 -2.79
N PHE A 33 3.40 1.49 -2.97
CA PHE A 33 4.10 0.29 -3.42
C PHE A 33 3.96 -0.87 -2.43
N LEU A 34 4.11 -0.60 -1.13
CA LEU A 34 3.96 -1.61 -0.08
C LEU A 34 2.53 -2.12 0.04
N HIS A 35 1.53 -1.25 -0.17
CA HIS A 35 0.12 -1.66 -0.22
C HIS A 35 -0.13 -2.61 -1.39
N ILE A 36 0.41 -2.30 -2.57
CA ILE A 36 0.30 -3.17 -3.75
C ILE A 36 1.00 -4.52 -3.52
N CYS A 37 2.17 -4.53 -2.86
CA CYS A 37 2.88 -5.76 -2.50
C CYS A 37 2.08 -6.60 -1.48
N ALA A 38 1.49 -5.96 -0.47
CA ALA A 38 0.63 -6.63 0.50
C ALA A 38 -0.62 -7.22 -0.17
N LEU A 39 -1.24 -6.52 -1.13
CA LEU A 39 -2.36 -7.06 -1.89
C LEU A 39 -1.97 -8.28 -2.74
N GLN A 40 -0.78 -8.26 -3.36
CA GLN A 40 -0.27 -9.43 -4.08
C GLN A 40 -0.13 -10.63 -3.15
N MET A 41 0.44 -10.41 -1.97
CA MET A 41 0.58 -11.43 -0.93
C MET A 41 -0.79 -11.98 -0.49
N MET A 42 -1.71 -11.09 -0.10
CA MET A 42 -3.03 -11.45 0.42
C MET A 42 -3.85 -12.26 -0.59
N LYS A 43 -3.74 -11.95 -1.89
CA LYS A 43 -4.47 -12.66 -2.96
C LYS A 43 -4.18 -14.17 -2.96
N HIS A 44 -2.98 -14.57 -2.56
CA HIS A 44 -2.54 -15.98 -2.56
C HIS A 44 -2.78 -16.69 -1.23
N GLU A 45 -3.37 -16.02 -0.25
CA GLU A 45 -3.63 -16.57 1.07
C GLU A 45 -5.11 -16.82 1.30
N PHE A 46 -5.46 -17.97 1.90
CA PHE A 46 -6.86 -18.40 2.09
C PHE A 46 -7.69 -17.36 2.86
N TYR A 47 -7.17 -16.86 3.98
CA TYR A 47 -7.82 -15.79 4.75
C TYR A 47 -7.54 -14.38 4.19
N GLY A 48 -6.58 -14.26 3.26
CA GLY A 48 -6.16 -12.98 2.70
C GLY A 48 -7.00 -12.52 1.51
N LEU A 49 -7.37 -13.44 0.61
CA LEU A 49 -8.07 -13.11 -0.62
C LEU A 49 -9.42 -12.40 -0.37
N PRO A 50 -10.32 -12.88 0.52
CA PRO A 50 -11.57 -12.19 0.80
C PRO A 50 -11.37 -10.78 1.34
N GLU A 51 -10.34 -10.59 2.18
CA GLU A 51 -10.03 -9.27 2.75
C GLU A 51 -9.40 -8.34 1.70
N ALA A 52 -8.56 -8.85 0.79
CA ALA A 52 -8.03 -8.06 -0.32
C ALA A 52 -9.14 -7.59 -1.27
N GLN A 53 -10.11 -8.47 -1.56
CA GLN A 53 -11.27 -8.12 -2.37
C GLN A 53 -12.12 -7.04 -1.70
N LYS A 54 -12.42 -7.17 -0.40
CA LYS A 54 -13.15 -6.14 0.37
C LYS A 54 -12.38 -4.82 0.37
N TYR A 55 -11.07 -4.87 0.64
CA TYR A 55 -10.22 -3.70 0.68
C TYR A 55 -10.24 -2.95 -0.66
N ILE A 56 -10.09 -3.65 -1.78
CA ILE A 56 -10.17 -3.05 -3.11
C ILE A 56 -11.59 -2.50 -3.40
N LYS A 57 -12.65 -3.22 -3.03
CA LYS A 57 -14.04 -2.73 -3.18
C LYS A 57 -14.28 -1.44 -2.40
N ASN A 58 -13.69 -1.29 -1.21
CA ASN A 58 -13.82 -0.09 -0.38
C ASN A 58 -13.04 1.13 -0.93
N SER A 59 -12.11 0.93 -1.86
CA SER A 59 -11.53 2.03 -2.65
C SER A 59 -12.54 2.63 -3.67
N GLY A 60 -13.71 1.98 -3.80
CA GLY A 60 -14.81 2.28 -4.70
C GLY A 60 -14.49 1.99 -6.16
N ASN A 61 -15.21 2.62 -7.10
CA ASN A 61 -15.00 2.38 -8.54
C ASN A 61 -13.55 2.68 -8.94
N LEU A 62 -12.76 1.63 -9.14
CA LEU A 62 -11.35 1.61 -9.52
C LEU A 62 -11.02 2.33 -10.83
N ILE A 63 -12.00 2.98 -11.44
CA ILE A 63 -11.98 3.50 -12.80
C ILE A 63 -11.43 4.93 -12.81
N HIS A 64 -11.70 5.74 -11.79
CA HIS A 64 -11.32 7.16 -11.78
C HIS A 64 -10.62 7.55 -10.47
N PHE A 65 -9.32 7.81 -10.55
CA PHE A 65 -8.51 8.32 -9.44
C PHE A 65 -8.35 9.84 -9.49
N ASP A 66 -9.10 10.52 -10.37
CA ASP A 66 -8.84 11.92 -10.69
C ASP A 66 -9.40 12.88 -9.64
N TYR A 67 -10.43 12.48 -8.90
CA TYR A 67 -11.13 13.31 -7.93
C TYR A 67 -10.81 12.91 -6.49
N TRP A 68 -10.75 13.90 -5.61
CA TRP A 68 -10.63 13.66 -4.18
C TRP A 68 -11.86 12.94 -3.64
N SER A 69 -11.66 12.02 -2.69
CA SER A 69 -12.75 11.40 -1.94
C SER A 69 -12.27 11.05 -0.54
N SER A 70 -12.88 11.68 0.46
CA SER A 70 -12.62 11.37 1.89
C SER A 70 -13.19 10.01 2.28
N HIS A 71 -14.29 9.59 1.66
CA HIS A 71 -15.02 8.37 2.01
C HIS A 71 -14.40 7.07 1.49
N ARG A 72 -13.37 7.17 0.65
CA ARG A 72 -12.67 6.00 0.11
C ARG A 72 -11.53 5.59 1.03
N ASN A 73 -11.10 4.34 0.90
CA ASN A 73 -9.97 3.84 1.66
C ASN A 73 -8.64 4.55 1.33
N GLU A 74 -7.65 4.31 2.17
CA GLU A 74 -6.30 4.87 2.00
C GLU A 74 -5.64 4.53 0.65
N LEU A 75 -5.89 3.34 0.07
CA LEU A 75 -5.31 2.95 -1.21
C LEU A 75 -5.71 3.93 -2.31
N TYR A 76 -7.00 4.29 -2.36
CA TYR A 76 -7.50 5.28 -3.31
C TYR A 76 -6.79 6.62 -3.15
N VAL A 77 -6.65 7.08 -1.90
CA VAL A 77 -6.02 8.36 -1.57
C VAL A 77 -4.55 8.38 -2.02
N LEU A 78 -3.78 7.33 -1.71
CA LEU A 78 -2.38 7.24 -2.11
C LEU A 78 -2.23 7.30 -3.64
N ILE A 79 -3.11 6.60 -4.38
CA ILE A 79 -3.14 6.65 -5.84
C ILE A 79 -3.51 8.06 -6.32
N HIS A 80 -4.58 8.65 -5.77
CA HIS A 80 -5.04 9.97 -6.15
C HIS A 80 -3.95 11.03 -5.96
N VAL A 81 -3.27 11.06 -4.81
CA VAL A 81 -2.21 12.04 -4.52
C VAL A 81 -1.08 11.99 -5.56
N LEU A 82 -0.71 10.80 -6.03
CA LEU A 82 0.41 10.63 -6.95
C LEU A 82 0.04 10.87 -8.42
N ILE A 83 -1.14 10.41 -8.86
CA ILE A 83 -1.49 10.39 -10.29
C ILE A 83 -2.86 10.96 -10.63
N GLY A 84 -3.61 11.46 -9.65
CA GLY A 84 -4.92 12.06 -9.87
C GLY A 84 -4.79 13.37 -10.66
N ARG A 85 -5.64 13.56 -11.68
CA ARG A 85 -5.62 14.80 -12.48
C ARG A 85 -5.84 16.06 -11.63
N PHE A 86 -6.69 15.98 -10.60
CA PHE A 86 -7.03 17.11 -9.73
C PHE A 86 -6.44 16.96 -8.32
N ALA A 87 -5.28 16.31 -8.21
CA ALA A 87 -4.62 16.02 -6.94
C ALA A 87 -3.80 17.20 -6.39
N GLU A 88 -3.64 18.27 -7.18
CA GLU A 88 -2.82 19.44 -6.86
C GLU A 88 -3.13 20.02 -5.45
N PRO A 89 -4.40 20.20 -5.04
CA PRO A 89 -4.71 20.68 -3.69
C PRO A 89 -4.21 19.76 -2.58
N GLN A 90 -4.14 18.45 -2.82
CA GLN A 90 -3.64 17.46 -1.86
C GLN A 90 -2.12 17.42 -1.86
N GLN A 91 -1.50 17.59 -3.03
CA GLN A 91 -0.05 17.63 -3.18
C GLN A 91 0.56 18.84 -2.43
N ARG A 92 -0.13 19.98 -2.41
CA ARG A 92 0.24 21.16 -1.59
C ARG A 92 0.26 20.90 -0.09
N LEU A 93 -0.44 19.86 0.38
CA LEU A 93 -0.47 19.51 1.80
C LEU A 93 0.71 18.63 2.19
N LEU A 94 1.47 18.09 1.24
CA LEU A 94 2.61 17.23 1.53
C LEU A 94 3.74 18.03 2.17
N LYS A 95 4.52 17.33 3.00
CA LYS A 95 5.78 17.86 3.52
C LYS A 95 6.77 18.09 2.38
N ASP A 96 7.68 19.06 2.56
CA ASP A 96 8.75 19.37 1.62
C ASP A 96 8.18 19.66 0.22
N GLN A 97 7.23 20.59 0.14
CA GLN A 97 6.35 20.81 -1.02
C GLN A 97 7.10 20.89 -2.36
N GLU A 98 8.22 21.63 -2.42
CA GLU A 98 9.05 21.76 -3.61
C GLU A 98 9.66 20.43 -4.05
N ALA A 99 10.29 19.71 -3.11
CA ALA A 99 10.87 18.40 -3.38
C ALA A 99 9.78 17.37 -3.75
N SER A 100 8.62 17.44 -3.10
CA SER A 100 7.46 16.61 -3.38
C SER A 100 6.91 16.85 -4.78
N ARG A 101 6.79 18.11 -5.23
CA ARG A 101 6.35 18.46 -6.59
C ARG A 101 7.31 17.88 -7.64
N VAL A 102 8.61 18.16 -7.50
CA VAL A 102 9.64 17.64 -8.43
C VAL A 102 9.66 16.11 -8.46
N PHE A 103 9.42 15.46 -7.32
CA PHE A 103 9.34 14.01 -7.26
C PHE A 103 8.11 13.47 -7.99
N ILE A 104 6.93 14.07 -7.79
CA ILE A 104 5.67 13.67 -8.45
C ILE A 104 5.79 13.75 -9.97
N GLU A 105 6.42 14.80 -10.50
CA GLU A 105 6.66 14.94 -11.96
C GLU A 105 7.47 13.78 -12.55
N ARG A 106 8.31 13.13 -11.74
CA ARG A 106 9.12 11.98 -12.15
C ARG A 106 8.38 10.65 -12.02
N VAL A 107 7.32 10.60 -11.21
CA VAL A 107 6.52 9.39 -11.01
C VAL A 107 5.74 9.07 -12.29
N LYS A 108 5.90 7.83 -12.77
CA LYS A 108 5.27 7.34 -14.00
C LYS A 108 4.53 6.05 -13.73
N ILE A 109 3.21 6.14 -13.52
CA ILE A 109 2.35 4.96 -13.34
C ILE A 109 1.37 4.87 -14.50
N ASP A 110 1.33 3.72 -15.15
CA ASP A 110 0.30 3.42 -16.14
C ASP A 110 -1.04 3.17 -15.43
N LYS A 111 -1.97 4.13 -15.56
CA LYS A 111 -3.33 4.04 -14.99
C LYS A 111 -4.08 2.82 -15.49
N GLN A 112 -3.93 2.43 -16.76
CA GLN A 112 -4.65 1.28 -17.31
C GLN A 112 -4.14 -0.03 -16.74
N LEU A 113 -2.82 -0.19 -16.61
CA LEU A 113 -2.22 -1.38 -16.00
C LEU A 113 -2.55 -1.48 -14.52
N LEU A 114 -2.50 -0.36 -13.78
CA LEU A 114 -2.92 -0.32 -12.37
C LEU A 114 -4.38 -0.76 -12.22
N ARG A 115 -5.28 -0.25 -13.07
CA ARG A 115 -6.70 -0.67 -13.10
C ARG A 115 -6.86 -2.15 -13.42
N LYS A 116 -6.12 -2.66 -14.41
CA LYS A 116 -6.15 -4.09 -14.75
C LYS A 116 -5.72 -4.92 -13.55
N TYR A 117 -4.64 -4.55 -12.89
CA TYR A 117 -4.13 -5.24 -11.69
C TYR A 117 -5.16 -5.26 -10.55
N LEU A 118 -5.73 -4.11 -10.18
CA LEU A 118 -6.72 -4.05 -9.10
C LEU A 118 -8.00 -4.84 -9.44
N ARG A 119 -8.42 -4.85 -10.71
CA ARG A 119 -9.55 -5.68 -11.18
C ARG A 119 -9.27 -7.18 -11.07
N LEU A 120 -8.05 -7.63 -11.36
CA LEU A 120 -7.68 -9.05 -11.21
C LEU A 120 -7.84 -9.49 -9.76
N ILE A 121 -7.31 -8.71 -8.81
CA ILE A 121 -7.44 -9.03 -7.38
C ILE A 121 -8.90 -8.97 -6.94
N ALA A 122 -9.66 -7.95 -7.34
CA ALA A 122 -11.08 -7.83 -7.02
C ALA A 122 -11.90 -9.05 -7.50
N ALA A 123 -11.51 -9.62 -8.64
CA ALA A 123 -12.12 -10.83 -9.21
C ALA A 123 -11.53 -12.13 -8.64
N GLY A 124 -10.50 -12.08 -7.80
CA GLY A 124 -9.76 -13.26 -7.35
C GLY A 124 -9.09 -14.03 -8.48
N LYS A 125 -8.80 -13.36 -9.60
CA LYS A 125 -8.13 -13.95 -10.76
C LYS A 125 -6.62 -13.69 -10.67
N THR A 126 -5.85 -14.61 -11.25
CA THR A 126 -4.40 -14.51 -11.31
C THR A 126 -3.93 -14.51 -12.76
N ASP A 127 -3.04 -13.58 -13.08
CA ASP A 127 -2.25 -13.57 -14.33
C ASP A 127 -0.80 -13.31 -13.92
N GLU A 128 -0.09 -14.38 -13.54
CA GLU A 128 1.24 -14.24 -12.94
C GLU A 128 2.24 -13.51 -13.84
N SER A 129 2.12 -13.74 -15.15
CA SER A 129 3.00 -13.14 -16.16
C SER A 129 2.82 -11.63 -16.19
N PHE A 130 1.57 -11.18 -16.24
CA PHE A 130 1.23 -9.76 -16.16
C PHE A 130 1.60 -9.14 -14.81
N GLU A 131 1.24 -9.78 -13.69
CA GLU A 131 1.48 -9.26 -12.34
C GLU A 131 2.97 -9.06 -12.05
N ARG A 132 3.81 -10.01 -12.48
CA ARG A 132 5.27 -9.90 -12.36
C ARG A 132 5.81 -8.68 -13.12
N ARG A 133 5.38 -8.49 -14.38
CA ARG A 133 5.77 -7.31 -15.18
C ARG A 133 5.24 -6.02 -14.57
N PHE A 134 3.99 -6.03 -14.11
CA PHE A 134 3.35 -4.87 -13.49
C PHE A 134 4.07 -4.44 -12.22
N LEU A 135 4.38 -5.35 -11.30
CA LEU A 135 5.07 -5.03 -10.05
C LEU A 135 6.48 -4.46 -10.29
N LEU A 136 7.20 -4.99 -11.29
CA LEU A 136 8.50 -4.44 -11.68
C LEU A 136 8.38 -3.04 -12.31
N GLY A 137 7.41 -2.86 -13.22
CA GLY A 137 7.13 -1.56 -13.82
C GLY A 137 6.70 -0.52 -12.78
N LEU A 138 5.89 -0.94 -11.79
CA LEU A 138 5.46 -0.10 -10.68
C LEU A 138 6.63 0.30 -9.77
N GLU A 139 7.55 -0.62 -9.46
CA GLU A 139 8.77 -0.31 -8.68
C GLU A 139 9.57 0.82 -9.36
N HIS A 140 9.80 0.72 -10.67
CA HIS A 140 10.50 1.75 -11.43
C HIS A 140 9.69 3.04 -11.54
N GLY A 141 8.38 2.93 -11.84
CA GLY A 141 7.48 4.06 -12.01
C GLY A 141 7.29 4.90 -10.75
N LEU A 142 7.34 4.27 -9.57
CA LEU A 142 7.30 4.93 -8.26
C LEU A 142 8.68 5.35 -7.74
N MET A 143 9.75 5.12 -8.51
CA MET A 143 11.13 5.42 -8.12
C MET A 143 11.57 4.80 -6.79
N ILE A 144 11.14 3.57 -6.51
CA ILE A 144 11.43 2.89 -5.24
C ILE A 144 12.94 2.63 -5.12
N SER A 145 13.57 3.25 -4.13
CA SER A 145 15.01 3.10 -3.87
C SER A 145 15.35 2.24 -2.67
N ASN A 146 14.41 1.99 -1.76
CA ASN A 146 14.65 1.22 -0.54
C ASN A 146 14.85 -0.27 -0.88
N SER A 147 16.03 -0.81 -0.54
CA SER A 147 16.40 -2.19 -0.83
C SER A 147 15.49 -3.22 -0.17
N ASN A 148 14.94 -2.92 1.01
CA ASN A 148 13.99 -3.79 1.71
C ASN A 148 12.67 -3.89 0.95
N TYR A 149 12.18 -2.79 0.37
CA TYR A 149 10.92 -2.79 -0.38
C TYR A 149 11.07 -3.55 -1.69
N ARG A 150 12.22 -3.38 -2.37
CA ARG A 150 12.57 -4.19 -3.55
C ARG A 150 12.67 -5.69 -3.20
N ALA A 151 13.21 -6.02 -2.02
CA ALA A 151 13.27 -7.40 -1.54
C ALA A 151 11.87 -7.98 -1.28
N ILE A 152 10.98 -7.23 -0.63
CA ILE A 152 9.58 -7.61 -0.44
C ILE A 152 8.94 -7.90 -1.80
N ARG A 153 9.08 -7.00 -2.79
CA ARG A 153 8.53 -7.20 -4.14
C ARG A 153 9.02 -8.50 -4.78
N ARG A 154 10.32 -8.81 -4.70
CA ARG A 154 10.88 -10.06 -5.24
C ARG A 154 10.20 -11.28 -4.65
N LEU A 155 9.98 -11.28 -3.33
CA LEU A 155 9.41 -12.42 -2.62
C LEU A 155 7.90 -12.58 -2.87
N VAL A 156 7.13 -11.47 -2.93
CA VAL A 156 5.69 -11.54 -3.22
C VAL A 156 5.38 -11.90 -4.68
N MET A 157 6.31 -11.67 -5.61
CA MET A 157 6.14 -12.09 -7.01
C MET A 157 6.13 -13.60 -7.21
N THR A 158 6.78 -14.35 -6.32
CA THR A 158 6.85 -15.81 -6.34
C THR A 158 6.17 -16.42 -5.12
N TRP A 159 5.19 -15.70 -4.55
CA TRP A 159 4.56 -16.01 -3.27
C TRP A 159 4.05 -17.46 -3.12
N PRO A 160 3.36 -18.07 -4.11
CA PRO A 160 2.88 -19.45 -3.98
C PRO A 160 4.00 -20.48 -3.78
N LYS A 161 5.22 -20.15 -4.23
CA LYS A 161 6.40 -21.03 -4.18
C LYS A 161 7.31 -20.73 -2.97
N GLN A 162 6.98 -19.74 -2.14
CA GLN A 162 7.82 -19.36 -1.00
C GLN A 162 7.64 -20.32 0.18
N SER A 163 8.74 -20.58 0.89
CA SER A 163 8.70 -21.30 2.16
C SER A 163 7.93 -20.53 3.22
N HIS A 164 7.41 -21.25 4.23
CA HIS A 164 6.71 -20.63 5.36
C HIS A 164 7.58 -19.57 6.08
N SER A 165 8.86 -19.85 6.29
CA SER A 165 9.81 -18.91 6.90
C SER A 165 9.99 -17.62 6.08
N THR A 166 9.99 -17.74 4.76
CA THR A 166 10.10 -16.58 3.86
C THR A 166 8.82 -15.75 3.87
N LYS A 167 7.66 -16.41 3.89
CA LYS A 167 6.37 -15.73 4.04
C LYS A 167 6.29 -15.00 5.37
N GLN A 168 6.74 -15.64 6.46
CA GLN A 168 6.84 -15.04 7.79
C GLN A 168 7.71 -13.78 7.77
N LEU A 169 8.89 -13.87 7.16
CA LEU A 169 9.79 -12.73 7.02
C LEU A 169 9.11 -11.56 6.32
N VAL A 170 8.47 -11.78 5.17
CA VAL A 170 7.80 -10.72 4.40
C VAL A 170 6.67 -10.08 5.20
N MET A 171 5.82 -10.88 5.83
CA MET A 171 4.72 -10.40 6.65
C MET A 171 5.25 -9.57 7.84
N THR A 172 6.27 -10.06 8.57
CA THR A 172 6.90 -9.28 9.64
C THR A 172 7.45 -7.96 9.11
N ARG A 173 8.15 -7.94 7.96
CA ARG A 173 8.69 -6.70 7.39
C ARG A 173 7.59 -5.71 7.01
N LEU A 174 6.52 -6.17 6.36
CA LEU A 174 5.37 -5.33 6.04
C LEU A 174 4.74 -4.73 7.31
N LEU A 175 4.53 -5.54 8.35
CA LEU A 175 3.99 -5.08 9.63
C LEU A 175 4.91 -4.07 10.32
N GLN A 176 6.23 -4.31 10.33
CA GLN A 176 7.21 -3.38 10.90
C GLN A 176 7.16 -2.01 10.20
N ILE A 177 7.16 -2.00 8.86
CA ILE A 177 7.13 -0.77 8.07
C ILE A 177 5.80 -0.02 8.26
N LEU A 178 4.68 -0.74 8.22
CA LEU A 178 3.36 -0.11 8.39
C LEU A 178 3.17 0.43 9.81
N ARG A 179 3.69 -0.24 10.84
CA ARG A 179 3.65 0.29 12.22
C ARG A 179 4.50 1.54 12.40
N SER A 180 5.64 1.63 11.72
CA SER A 180 6.53 2.81 11.82
C SER A 180 6.02 3.99 11.00
N LYS A 181 5.60 3.76 9.74
CA LYS A 181 5.22 4.81 8.79
C LYS A 181 3.73 5.10 8.75
N ALA A 182 2.87 4.10 8.99
CA ALA A 182 1.45 4.16 8.66
C ALA A 182 0.59 3.56 9.78
N ARG A 183 0.84 3.95 11.04
CA ARG A 183 0.16 3.36 12.23
C ARG A 183 -1.37 3.40 12.18
N ARG A 184 -1.95 4.36 11.44
CA ARG A 184 -3.41 4.50 11.25
C ARG A 184 -3.92 3.88 9.95
N SER A 185 -3.09 3.07 9.29
CA SER A 185 -3.46 2.41 8.04
C SER A 185 -4.64 1.47 8.22
N GLU A 186 -5.51 1.41 7.23
CA GLU A 186 -6.63 0.47 7.19
C GLU A 186 -6.16 -0.95 6.85
N LEU A 187 -5.07 -1.06 6.10
CA LEU A 187 -4.43 -2.32 5.73
C LEU A 187 -3.72 -2.98 6.92
N LEU A 188 -3.14 -2.19 7.83
CA LEU A 188 -2.43 -2.70 9.00
C LEU A 188 -3.26 -3.70 9.85
N PRO A 189 -4.46 -3.37 10.36
CA PRO A 189 -5.25 -4.32 11.15
C PRO A 189 -5.67 -5.57 10.35
N ILE A 190 -5.83 -5.46 9.03
CA ILE A 190 -6.12 -6.60 8.15
C ILE A 190 -4.93 -7.56 8.11
N LEU A 191 -3.72 -7.03 7.88
CA LEU A 191 -2.50 -7.84 7.86
C LEU A 191 -2.21 -8.46 9.22
N GLU A 192 -2.44 -7.74 10.31
CA GLU A 192 -2.28 -8.30 11.66
C GLU A 192 -3.27 -9.45 11.93
N ALA A 193 -4.51 -9.35 11.46
CA ALA A 193 -5.49 -10.42 11.57
C ALA A 193 -5.10 -11.66 10.76
N ILE A 194 -4.63 -11.48 9.52
CA ILE A 194 -4.12 -12.56 8.67
C ILE A 194 -2.91 -13.23 9.32
N SER A 195 -1.96 -12.42 9.79
CA SER A 195 -0.75 -12.86 10.45
C SER A 195 -1.04 -13.74 11.67
N ARG A 196 -1.95 -13.30 12.56
CA ARG A 196 -2.36 -14.09 13.74
C ARG A 196 -2.99 -15.42 13.35
N LYS A 197 -3.89 -15.43 12.36
CA LYS A 197 -4.59 -16.64 11.91
C LYS A 197 -3.64 -17.68 11.30
N GLN A 198 -2.58 -17.23 10.64
CA GLN A 198 -1.67 -18.09 9.88
C GLN A 198 -0.28 -18.23 10.52
N LYS A 199 -0.07 -17.66 11.71
CA LYS A 199 1.23 -17.63 12.41
C LYS A 199 2.37 -17.08 11.53
N MET A 200 2.07 -16.02 10.77
CA MET A 200 2.98 -15.43 9.78
C MET A 200 3.82 -14.26 10.31
N GLU A 201 3.87 -14.00 11.62
CA GLU A 201 4.74 -12.97 12.18
C GLU A 201 5.75 -13.58 13.14
N ASP A 202 7.03 -13.39 12.84
CA ASP A 202 8.12 -13.61 13.78
C ASP A 202 8.46 -12.28 14.47
N ARG A 203 8.15 -12.20 15.77
CA ARG A 203 8.41 -11.02 16.63
C ARG A 203 9.85 -10.94 17.13
N THR A 204 10.64 -12.00 16.96
CA THR A 204 12.06 -12.03 17.36
C THR A 204 12.95 -11.37 16.32
N LEU A 205 12.46 -11.22 15.08
CA LEU A 205 13.18 -10.55 13.99
C LEU A 205 13.51 -9.10 14.36
N LYS A 206 14.81 -8.78 14.26
CA LYS A 206 15.32 -7.43 14.54
C LYS A 206 14.57 -6.37 13.71
N PRO A 207 14.23 -5.22 14.31
CA PRO A 207 13.63 -4.10 13.59
C PRO A 207 14.47 -3.70 12.37
N LEU A 208 13.82 -3.20 11.32
CA LEU A 208 14.52 -2.63 10.18
C LEU A 208 15.39 -1.45 10.66
N LYS A 209 16.71 -1.56 10.46
CA LYS A 209 17.64 -0.46 10.75
C LYS A 209 17.32 0.70 9.79
N GLY A 210 17.10 1.90 10.32
CA GLY A 210 16.88 3.12 9.53
C GLY A 210 15.43 3.60 9.41
N GLU A 211 14.46 2.87 9.97
CA GLU A 211 13.03 3.28 9.96
C GLU A 211 12.45 3.46 11.36
N VAL A 212 13.32 3.69 12.35
CA VAL A 212 12.87 4.19 13.66
C VAL A 212 12.29 5.56 13.39
N ALA A 213 10.97 5.67 13.49
CA ALA A 213 10.28 6.94 13.50
C ALA A 213 11.07 7.85 14.45
N LYS A 214 11.53 9.00 13.96
CA LYS A 214 11.87 10.11 14.84
C LYS A 214 10.61 10.37 15.64
N THR A 215 10.57 9.84 16.87
CA THR A 215 9.52 10.11 17.83
C THR A 215 9.57 11.62 18.03
N VAL A 216 8.62 12.31 17.41
CA VAL A 216 8.41 13.73 17.65
C VAL A 216 8.05 13.83 19.13
N THR A 217 8.98 14.42 19.89
CA THR A 217 8.74 14.92 21.25
C THR A 217 7.85 16.14 21.16
#